data_AF-A0A0U3HW92-F1
#
_entry.id   AF-A0A0U3HW92-F1
#
_cell.length_a   1.000
_cell.length_b   1.000
_cell.length_c   1.000
_cell.angle_alpha   90.00
_cell.angle_beta   90.00
_cell.angle_gamma   90.00
#
_symmetry.space_group_name_H-M   'P 1'
#
loop_
_entity.id
_entity.type
_entity.pdbx_description
1 polymer ?
#
loop_
_entity_poly.entity_id
_entity_poly.type
_entity_poly.pdbx_seq_one_letter_code
_entity_poly.pdbx_strand_id
1 'polypeptide(L)'
;MSDAPNLAPYIDSTLLKPEASREQIAALCEEAVAHGFAAVCTNPLWTSFVRERLAGSDVRTCAVVGFPLGASATEVKAFETRTAVDAGAQEIDMVVDIAAARAGERETLERDVRAVAEAAHAGGALLKVIIETCLLDDDAKVLACEAAVAAGADFVKTSTGFSTGGATVADVRLMRATVGPDIGVKASGGIRTREDALAMIEAGATRIGASSGPALLG
;
A
#
# COMPACT_ATOMS: atom_id res chain seq x y z
N MET A 1 5.52 10.03 32.15
CA MET A 1 5.61 8.96 31.14
C MET A 1 4.96 9.53 29.91
N SER A 2 5.72 9.84 28.85
CA SER A 2 5.14 10.38 27.62
C SER A 2 4.23 9.31 27.03
N ASP A 3 2.96 9.65 26.77
CA ASP A 3 2.02 8.78 26.06
C ASP A 3 2.64 8.40 24.72
N ALA A 4 3.13 7.17 24.62
CA ALA A 4 3.74 6.68 23.41
C ALA A 4 2.66 6.64 22.31
N PRO A 5 2.93 7.12 21.08
CA PRO A 5 1.90 7.26 20.07
C PRO A 5 1.24 5.91 19.77
N ASN A 6 -0.09 5.91 19.70
CA ASN A 6 -0.86 4.74 19.29
C ASN A 6 -0.60 4.48 17.80
N LEU A 7 0.06 3.36 17.50
CA LEU A 7 0.44 2.99 16.14
C LEU A 7 -0.66 2.23 15.39
N ALA A 8 -1.67 1.70 16.08
CA ALA A 8 -2.71 0.89 15.44
C ALA A 8 -3.37 1.59 14.24
N PRO A 9 -3.77 2.88 14.31
CA PRO A 9 -4.40 3.58 13.18
C PRO A 9 -3.48 3.84 11.97
N TYR A 10 -2.18 3.52 12.08
CA TYR A 10 -1.22 3.58 10.98
C TYR A 10 -1.03 2.23 10.29
N ILE A 11 -1.52 1.13 10.86
CA ILE A 11 -1.14 -0.21 10.42
C ILE A 11 -2.15 -0.75 9.41
N ASP A 12 -1.65 -1.11 8.23
CA ASP A 12 -2.32 -2.02 7.31
C ASP A 12 -1.80 -3.44 7.58
N SER A 13 -2.59 -4.24 8.30
CA SER A 13 -2.24 -5.64 8.61
C SER A 13 -2.31 -6.48 7.34
N THR A 14 -1.20 -7.10 6.95
CA THR A 14 -0.99 -7.57 5.58
C THR A 14 -0.67 -9.06 5.52
N LEU A 15 -1.40 -9.82 4.70
CA LEU A 15 -1.07 -11.21 4.35
C LEU A 15 -1.21 -11.43 2.85
N LEU A 16 -0.07 -11.49 2.16
CA LEU A 16 0.01 -11.60 0.70
C LEU A 16 0.70 -12.89 0.23
N LYS A 17 1.03 -13.79 1.17
CA LYS A 17 1.65 -15.08 0.85
C LYS A 17 0.69 -15.91 -0.02
N PRO A 18 1.16 -16.52 -1.13
CA PRO A 18 0.29 -17.27 -2.03
C PRO A 18 -0.34 -18.51 -1.38
N GLU A 19 0.30 -19.04 -0.33
CA GLU A 19 -0.17 -20.18 0.46
C GLU A 19 -1.14 -19.81 1.60
N ALA A 20 -1.52 -18.53 1.75
CA ALA A 20 -2.39 -18.08 2.83
C ALA A 20 -3.75 -18.81 2.78
N SER A 21 -4.14 -19.43 3.89
CA SER A 21 -5.42 -20.13 4.00
C SER A 21 -6.56 -19.17 4.41
N ARG A 22 -7.80 -19.60 4.20
CA ARG A 22 -8.98 -18.83 4.61
C ARG A 22 -8.99 -18.58 6.12
N GLU A 23 -8.54 -19.55 6.92
CA GLU A 23 -8.45 -19.46 8.38
C GLU A 23 -7.42 -18.41 8.81
N GLN A 24 -6.27 -18.35 8.13
CA GLN A 24 -5.26 -17.32 8.39
C GLN A 24 -5.77 -15.92 8.05
N ILE A 25 -6.52 -15.78 6.96
CA ILE A 25 -7.16 -14.50 6.57
C ILE A 25 -8.23 -14.10 7.59
N ALA A 26 -9.01 -15.05 8.11
CA ALA A 26 -9.99 -14.78 9.17
C ALA A 26 -9.33 -14.27 10.46
N ALA A 27 -8.26 -14.95 10.89
CA ALA A 27 -7.48 -14.55 12.07
C ALA A 27 -6.86 -13.16 11.91
N LEU A 28 -6.35 -12.84 10.70
CA LEU A 28 -5.82 -11.51 10.38
C LEU A 28 -6.89 -10.42 10.52
N CYS A 29 -8.13 -10.69 10.08
CA CYS A 29 -9.24 -9.76 10.22
C CYS A 29 -9.62 -9.56 11.70
N GLU A 30 -9.72 -10.65 12.45
CA GLU A 30 -10.06 -10.61 13.89
C GLU A 30 -9.03 -9.82 14.69
N GLU A 31 -7.74 -10.04 14.42
CA GLU A 31 -6.65 -9.28 15.03
C GLU A 31 -6.73 -7.78 14.69
N ALA A 32 -6.97 -7.46 13.41
CA ALA A 32 -7.07 -6.08 12.96
C ALA A 32 -8.24 -5.33 13.62
N VAL A 33 -9.39 -5.98 13.76
CA VAL A 33 -10.56 -5.43 14.47
C VAL A 33 -10.26 -5.25 15.95
N ALA A 34 -9.66 -6.26 16.60
CA ALA A 34 -9.35 -6.23 18.03
C ALA A 34 -8.40 -5.07 18.41
N HIS A 35 -7.46 -4.73 17.51
CA HIS A 35 -6.49 -3.67 17.74
C HIS A 35 -6.88 -2.31 17.14
N GLY A 36 -7.91 -2.23 16.30
CA GLY A 36 -8.29 -1.01 15.60
C GLY A 36 -7.24 -0.58 14.56
N PHE A 37 -6.76 -1.53 13.76
CA PHE A 37 -5.85 -1.26 12.65
C PHE A 37 -6.55 -0.46 11.53
N ALA A 38 -5.75 0.22 10.71
CA ALA A 38 -6.25 1.04 9.62
C ALA A 38 -6.94 0.20 8.53
N ALA A 39 -6.30 -0.91 8.16
CA ALA A 39 -6.80 -1.79 7.11
C ALA A 39 -6.30 -3.24 7.26
N VAL A 40 -6.95 -4.15 6.55
CA VAL A 40 -6.43 -5.48 6.22
C VAL A 40 -6.10 -5.51 4.72
N CYS A 41 -4.86 -5.85 4.38
CA CYS A 41 -4.36 -5.89 3.00
C CYS A 41 -4.08 -7.32 2.55
N THR A 42 -4.78 -7.76 1.50
CA THR A 42 -4.70 -9.14 0.98
C THR A 42 -4.64 -9.19 -0.54
N ASN A 43 -4.34 -10.37 -1.11
CA ASN A 43 -4.51 -10.62 -2.53
C ASN A 43 -5.99 -10.50 -2.93
N PRO A 44 -6.33 -10.10 -4.18
CA PRO A 44 -7.70 -9.86 -4.63
C PRO A 44 -8.68 -11.00 -4.38
N LEU A 45 -8.19 -12.25 -4.42
CA LEU A 45 -8.96 -13.47 -4.11
C LEU A 45 -9.76 -13.37 -2.81
N TRP A 46 -9.22 -12.69 -1.80
CA TRP A 46 -9.79 -12.64 -0.46
C TRP A 46 -10.70 -11.45 -0.21
N THR A 47 -10.81 -10.51 -1.16
CA THR A 47 -11.41 -9.19 -0.95
C THR A 47 -12.83 -9.25 -0.39
N SER A 48 -13.73 -10.04 -1.01
CA SER A 48 -15.12 -10.17 -0.56
C SER A 48 -15.20 -10.83 0.82
N PHE A 49 -14.36 -11.83 1.09
CA PHE A 49 -14.29 -12.49 2.38
C PHE A 49 -13.79 -11.52 3.47
N VAL A 50 -12.71 -10.78 3.22
CA VAL A 50 -12.21 -9.76 4.16
C VAL A 50 -13.29 -8.71 4.41
N ARG A 51 -13.97 -8.22 3.36
CA ARG A 51 -15.04 -7.24 3.52
C ARG A 51 -16.18 -7.75 4.41
N GLU A 52 -16.57 -9.00 4.26
CA GLU A 52 -17.56 -9.65 5.13
C GLU A 52 -17.06 -9.72 6.58
N ARG A 53 -15.81 -10.15 6.80
CA ARG A 53 -15.23 -10.29 8.15
C ARG A 53 -15.04 -8.97 8.88
N LEU A 54 -14.82 -7.88 8.16
CA LEU A 54 -14.63 -6.54 8.73
C LEU A 54 -15.94 -5.74 8.87
N ALA A 55 -17.09 -6.32 8.50
CA ALA A 55 -18.38 -5.63 8.57
C ALA A 55 -18.69 -5.13 9.99
N GLY A 56 -19.05 -3.85 10.11
CA GLY A 56 -19.34 -3.20 11.38
C GLY A 56 -18.12 -2.68 12.14
N SER A 57 -16.92 -2.81 11.58
CA SER A 57 -15.70 -2.17 12.10
C SER A 57 -15.26 -0.98 11.24
N ASP A 58 -14.37 -0.13 11.77
CA ASP A 58 -13.72 0.96 11.03
C ASP A 58 -12.49 0.50 10.22
N VAL A 59 -12.11 -0.78 10.33
CA VAL A 59 -10.97 -1.35 9.61
C VAL A 59 -11.30 -1.48 8.13
N ARG A 60 -10.46 -0.90 7.27
CA ARG A 60 -10.70 -0.90 5.82
C ARG A 60 -10.30 -2.21 5.15
N THR A 61 -11.02 -2.56 4.09
CA THR A 61 -10.61 -3.66 3.19
C THR A 61 -9.65 -3.12 2.13
N CYS A 62 -8.42 -3.64 2.08
CA CYS A 62 -7.40 -3.28 1.09
C CYS A 62 -7.04 -4.48 0.20
N ALA A 63 -6.94 -4.27 -1.11
CA ALA A 63 -6.47 -5.28 -2.06
C ALA A 63 -5.26 -4.77 -2.85
N VAL A 64 -4.35 -5.67 -3.24
CA VAL A 64 -3.24 -5.35 -4.14
C VAL A 64 -3.61 -5.58 -5.60
N VAL A 65 -3.06 -4.80 -6.54
CA VAL A 65 -3.35 -4.90 -8.00
C VAL A 65 -2.06 -4.84 -8.81
N GLY A 66 -1.98 -5.62 -9.91
CA GLY A 66 -0.78 -5.73 -10.72
C GLY A 66 0.43 -6.20 -9.90
N PHE A 67 0.17 -6.90 -8.80
CA PHE A 67 1.12 -7.19 -7.74
C PHE A 67 1.73 -8.60 -7.88
N PRO A 68 3.01 -8.80 -7.50
CA PRO A 68 3.97 -7.80 -7.01
C PRO A 68 4.80 -7.14 -8.13
N LEU A 69 4.64 -7.57 -9.39
CA LEU A 69 5.65 -7.28 -10.41
C LEU A 69 5.43 -5.96 -11.15
N GLY A 70 4.21 -5.40 -11.13
CA GLY A 70 3.88 -4.18 -11.89
C GLY A 70 3.87 -4.37 -13.41
N ALA A 71 4.08 -5.58 -13.90
CA ALA A 71 4.35 -5.89 -15.31
C ALA A 71 3.12 -6.42 -16.08
N SER A 72 1.91 -6.12 -15.59
CA SER A 72 0.67 -6.37 -16.33
C SER A 72 0.31 -5.15 -17.17
N ALA A 73 -0.40 -5.36 -18.28
CA ALA A 73 -0.94 -4.25 -19.08
C ALA A 73 -1.88 -3.37 -18.23
N THR A 74 -1.89 -2.07 -18.51
CA THR A 74 -2.69 -1.05 -17.80
C THR A 74 -4.18 -1.43 -17.74
N GLU A 75 -4.73 -1.93 -18.84
CA GLU A 75 -6.13 -2.32 -18.94
C GLU A 75 -6.46 -3.49 -18.00
N VAL A 76 -5.51 -4.40 -17.78
CA VAL A 76 -5.63 -5.51 -16.84
C VAL A 76 -5.61 -5.00 -15.40
N LYS A 77 -4.68 -4.09 -15.05
CA LYS A 77 -4.66 -3.47 -13.72
C LYS A 77 -5.96 -2.73 -13.42
N ALA A 78 -6.48 -1.96 -14.37
CA ALA A 78 -7.75 -1.26 -14.21
C ALA A 78 -8.94 -2.23 -14.09
N PHE A 79 -8.94 -3.34 -14.83
CA PHE A 79 -9.97 -4.39 -14.70
C PHE A 79 -9.93 -5.11 -13.35
N GLU A 80 -8.73 -5.49 -12.89
CA GLU A 80 -8.52 -6.10 -11.58
C GLU A 80 -8.96 -5.15 -10.46
N THR A 81 -8.66 -3.86 -10.60
CA THR A 81 -9.11 -2.80 -9.68
C THR A 81 -10.63 -2.73 -9.57
N ARG A 82 -11.34 -2.62 -10.70
CA ARG A 82 -12.81 -2.63 -10.70
C ARG A 82 -13.37 -3.88 -10.04
N THR A 83 -12.78 -5.04 -10.35
CA THR A 83 -13.19 -6.33 -9.77
C THR A 83 -13.01 -6.35 -8.25
N ALA A 84 -11.89 -5.84 -7.74
CA ALA A 84 -11.64 -5.76 -6.30
C ALA A 84 -12.58 -4.76 -5.60
N VAL A 85 -12.82 -3.60 -6.22
CA VAL A 85 -13.74 -2.57 -5.70
C VAL A 85 -15.18 -3.08 -5.67
N ASP A 86 -15.65 -3.76 -6.73
CA ASP A 86 -16.96 -4.42 -6.77
C ASP A 86 -17.08 -5.52 -5.70
N ALA A 87 -15.97 -6.19 -5.38
CA ALA A 87 -15.88 -7.15 -4.27
C ALA A 87 -15.80 -6.50 -2.88
N GLY A 88 -15.74 -5.17 -2.80
CA GLY A 88 -15.82 -4.40 -1.56
C GLY A 88 -14.51 -3.82 -1.04
N ALA A 89 -13.44 -3.82 -1.84
CA ALA A 89 -12.20 -3.10 -1.51
C ALA A 89 -12.49 -1.60 -1.34
N GLN A 90 -11.95 -1.02 -0.27
CA GLN A 90 -12.01 0.41 0.06
C GLN A 90 -10.67 1.09 -0.19
N GLU A 91 -9.60 0.31 -0.35
CA GLU A 91 -8.28 0.79 -0.73
C GLU A 91 -7.63 -0.19 -1.71
N ILE A 92 -6.84 0.32 -2.64
CA ILE A 92 -6.11 -0.43 -3.65
C ILE A 92 -4.63 -0.07 -3.55
N ASP A 93 -3.77 -1.09 -3.47
CA ASP A 93 -2.32 -0.95 -3.49
C ASP A 93 -1.80 -1.49 -4.85
N MET A 94 -1.63 -0.63 -5.84
CA MET A 94 -1.11 -1.04 -7.16
C MET A 94 0.42 -1.04 -7.19
N VAL A 95 1.03 -1.80 -8.10
CA VAL A 95 2.46 -1.66 -8.45
C VAL A 95 2.60 -0.91 -9.77
N VAL A 96 3.43 0.13 -9.80
CA VAL A 96 3.72 0.90 -11.03
C VAL A 96 4.35 0.04 -12.11
N ASP A 97 4.36 0.51 -13.35
CA ASP A 97 5.29 0.02 -14.35
C ASP A 97 6.74 0.39 -13.96
N ILE A 98 7.43 -0.55 -13.34
CA ILE A 98 8.81 -0.37 -12.87
C ILE A 98 9.78 -0.16 -14.05
N ALA A 99 9.50 -0.77 -15.21
CA ALA A 99 10.34 -0.58 -16.39
C ALA A 99 10.24 0.86 -16.90
N ALA A 100 9.01 1.40 -16.99
CA ALA A 100 8.79 2.81 -17.34
C ALA A 100 9.45 3.77 -16.35
N ALA A 101 9.35 3.50 -15.04
CA ALA A 101 10.03 4.31 -14.02
C ALA A 101 11.55 4.34 -14.21
N ARG A 102 12.17 3.18 -14.44
CA ARG A 102 13.62 3.08 -14.69
C ARG A 102 14.05 3.71 -16.02
N ALA A 103 13.15 3.75 -17.00
CA ALA A 103 13.42 4.34 -18.31
C ALA A 103 13.16 5.86 -18.36
N GLY A 104 12.63 6.47 -17.30
CA GLY A 104 12.29 7.88 -17.29
C GLY A 104 10.98 8.20 -18.04
N GLU A 105 10.14 7.20 -18.33
CA GLU A 105 8.94 7.34 -19.16
C GLU A 105 7.74 7.86 -18.36
N ARG A 106 7.75 9.16 -18.06
CA ARG A 106 6.69 9.83 -17.29
C ARG A 106 5.29 9.58 -17.82
N GLU A 107 5.06 9.77 -19.11
CA GLU A 107 3.72 9.64 -19.70
C GLU A 107 3.17 8.21 -19.58
N THR A 108 4.04 7.21 -19.74
CA THR A 108 3.69 5.79 -19.55
C THR A 108 3.24 5.53 -18.11
N LEU A 109 3.98 6.05 -17.12
CA LEU A 109 3.63 5.95 -15.70
C LEU A 109 2.30 6.64 -15.37
N GLU A 110 2.13 7.89 -15.81
CA GLU A 110 0.93 8.67 -15.53
C GLU A 110 -0.31 8.01 -16.14
N ARG A 111 -0.20 7.47 -17.36
CA ARG A 111 -1.29 6.73 -18.00
C ARG A 111 -1.66 5.46 -17.22
N ASP A 112 -0.66 4.70 -16.78
CA ASP A 112 -0.87 3.45 -16.02
C ASP A 112 -1.57 3.72 -14.68
N VAL A 113 -1.05 4.68 -13.91
CA VAL A 113 -1.60 5.05 -12.60
C VAL A 113 -2.98 5.67 -12.76
N ARG A 114 -3.19 6.56 -13.74
CA ARG A 114 -4.47 7.28 -13.92
C ARG A 114 -5.61 6.32 -14.22
N ALA A 115 -5.38 5.31 -15.07
CA ALA A 115 -6.39 4.30 -15.37
C ALA A 115 -6.82 3.50 -14.12
N VAL A 116 -5.89 3.24 -13.20
CA VAL A 116 -6.18 2.58 -11.92
C VAL A 116 -6.84 3.53 -10.93
N ALA A 117 -6.40 4.80 -10.87
CA ALA A 117 -6.98 5.82 -10.01
C ALA A 117 -8.46 6.04 -10.35
N GLU A 118 -8.76 6.26 -11.63
CA GLU A 118 -10.13 6.41 -12.12
C GLU A 118 -11.00 5.18 -11.78
N ALA A 119 -10.46 3.97 -11.95
CA ALA A 119 -11.16 2.74 -11.61
C ALA A 119 -11.43 2.60 -10.09
N ALA A 120 -10.46 2.97 -9.24
CA ALA A 120 -10.60 2.91 -7.79
C ALA A 120 -11.60 3.97 -7.28
N HIS A 121 -11.42 5.21 -7.72
CA HIS A 121 -12.23 6.36 -7.30
C HIS A 121 -13.68 6.26 -7.77
N ALA A 122 -13.95 5.63 -8.91
CA ALA A 122 -15.31 5.39 -9.39
C ALA A 122 -16.17 4.57 -8.41
N GLY A 123 -15.55 3.69 -7.61
CA GLY A 123 -16.23 2.97 -6.52
C GLY A 123 -15.89 3.49 -5.12
N GLY A 124 -15.27 4.67 -5.02
CA GLY A 124 -14.95 5.33 -3.75
C GLY A 124 -13.78 4.71 -2.97
N ALA A 125 -12.93 3.90 -3.61
CA ALA A 125 -11.74 3.33 -3.00
C ALA A 125 -10.53 4.26 -3.17
N LEU A 126 -9.65 4.32 -2.17
CA LEU A 126 -8.38 5.06 -2.28
C LEU A 126 -7.33 4.27 -3.09
N LEU A 127 -6.46 4.96 -3.80
CA LEU A 127 -5.32 4.38 -4.51
C LEU A 127 -3.99 4.67 -3.81
N LYS A 128 -3.21 3.62 -3.56
CA LYS A 128 -1.81 3.68 -3.15
C LYS A 128 -0.92 3.08 -4.23
N VAL A 129 0.15 3.78 -4.57
CA VAL A 129 1.05 3.42 -5.67
C VAL A 129 2.39 2.92 -5.14
N ILE A 130 2.64 1.61 -5.26
CA ILE A 130 3.91 0.97 -4.91
C ILE A 130 4.93 1.28 -6.00
N ILE A 131 5.99 1.99 -5.65
CA ILE A 131 7.08 2.34 -6.59
C ILE A 131 8.21 1.31 -6.61
N GLU A 132 8.25 0.41 -5.62
CA GLU A 132 9.30 -0.61 -5.42
C GLU A 132 10.70 0.01 -5.34
N THR A 133 10.93 0.81 -4.29
CA THR A 133 12.12 1.65 -4.10
C THR A 133 13.45 0.93 -4.30
N CYS A 134 13.54 -0.36 -3.96
CA CYS A 134 14.79 -1.12 -4.05
C CYS A 134 15.23 -1.42 -5.50
N LEU A 135 14.40 -1.12 -6.50
CA LEU A 135 14.71 -1.28 -7.93
C LEU A 135 14.94 0.05 -8.65
N LEU A 136 14.82 1.18 -7.94
CA LEU A 136 14.89 2.53 -8.47
C LEU A 136 16.07 3.29 -7.86
N ASP A 137 16.71 4.14 -8.65
CA ASP A 137 17.55 5.21 -8.12
C ASP A 137 16.68 6.39 -7.65
N ASP A 138 17.31 7.41 -7.06
CA ASP A 138 16.57 8.52 -6.44
C ASP A 138 15.81 9.35 -7.48
N ASP A 139 16.37 9.54 -8.68
CA ASP A 139 15.70 10.26 -9.77
C ASP A 139 14.44 9.52 -10.24
N ALA A 140 14.52 8.19 -10.39
CA ALA A 140 13.36 7.37 -10.74
C ALA A 140 12.32 7.30 -9.62
N LYS A 141 12.73 7.33 -8.34
CA LYS A 141 11.80 7.42 -7.19
C LYS A 141 11.02 8.74 -7.21
N VAL A 142 11.71 9.86 -7.44
CA VAL A 142 11.09 11.19 -7.54
C VAL A 142 10.11 11.21 -8.71
N LEU A 143 10.55 10.77 -9.88
CA LEU A 143 9.70 10.67 -11.07
C LEU A 143 8.43 9.85 -10.82
N ALA A 144 8.56 8.66 -10.23
CA ALA A 144 7.42 7.78 -9.95
C ALA A 144 6.44 8.42 -8.95
N CYS A 145 6.95 9.11 -7.92
CA CYS A 145 6.11 9.83 -6.97
C CYS A 145 5.35 10.98 -7.64
N GLU A 146 6.03 11.82 -8.41
CA GLU A 146 5.39 12.96 -9.10
C GLU A 146 4.35 12.48 -10.13
N ALA A 147 4.68 11.43 -10.90
CA ALA A 147 3.74 10.82 -11.84
C ALA A 147 2.51 10.25 -11.12
N ALA A 148 2.70 9.59 -9.97
CA ALA A 148 1.59 9.08 -9.18
C ALA A 148 0.65 10.20 -8.70
N VAL A 149 1.21 11.31 -8.18
CA VAL A 149 0.44 12.47 -7.75
C VAL A 149 -0.30 13.13 -8.92
N ALA A 150 0.38 13.36 -10.04
CA ALA A 150 -0.22 13.95 -11.24
C ALA A 150 -1.35 13.09 -11.84
N ALA A 151 -1.28 11.77 -11.63
CA ALA A 151 -2.28 10.80 -12.06
C ALA A 151 -3.44 10.60 -11.07
N GLY A 152 -3.41 11.26 -9.90
CA GLY A 152 -4.48 11.21 -8.91
C GLY A 152 -4.35 10.12 -7.85
N ALA A 153 -3.14 9.62 -7.57
CA ALA A 153 -2.94 8.72 -6.44
C ALA A 153 -3.16 9.43 -5.10
N ASP A 154 -3.72 8.72 -4.12
CA ASP A 154 -3.92 9.23 -2.75
C ASP A 154 -2.68 8.97 -1.87
N PHE A 155 -1.92 7.93 -2.20
CA PHE A 155 -0.69 7.55 -1.51
C PHE A 155 0.39 7.11 -2.49
N VAL A 156 1.65 7.32 -2.10
CA VAL A 156 2.80 6.56 -2.61
C VAL A 156 3.25 5.54 -1.56
N LYS A 157 3.71 4.37 -2.00
CA LYS A 157 4.09 3.24 -1.16
C LYS A 157 5.49 2.74 -1.52
N THR A 158 6.32 2.43 -0.53
CA THR A 158 7.73 2.07 -0.76
C THR A 158 7.86 0.76 -1.53
N SER A 159 7.36 -0.35 -0.98
CA SER A 159 7.81 -1.68 -1.41
C SER A 159 6.71 -2.73 -1.36
N THR A 160 6.84 -3.78 -2.19
CA THR A 160 5.93 -4.93 -2.19
C THR A 160 6.21 -5.91 -1.06
N GLY A 161 7.48 -6.00 -0.63
CA GLY A 161 7.97 -7.06 0.27
C GLY A 161 8.34 -8.36 -0.44
N PHE A 162 8.31 -8.40 -1.78
CA PHE A 162 8.68 -9.56 -2.61
C PHE A 162 9.97 -9.36 -3.41
N SER A 163 10.58 -8.16 -3.32
CA SER A 163 11.82 -7.82 -4.01
C SER A 163 13.04 -7.88 -3.08
N THR A 164 14.16 -7.29 -3.49
CA THR A 164 15.47 -7.36 -2.81
C THR A 164 15.58 -6.48 -1.57
N GLY A 165 14.67 -5.53 -1.37
CA GLY A 165 14.67 -4.59 -0.25
C GLY A 165 13.27 -4.17 0.17
N GLY A 166 13.19 -3.48 1.31
CA GLY A 166 11.96 -2.93 1.88
C GLY A 166 12.05 -1.43 2.11
N ALA A 167 11.23 -0.91 3.00
CA ALA A 167 11.23 0.50 3.37
C ALA A 167 12.54 0.91 4.04
N THR A 168 13.05 2.09 3.67
CA THR A 168 14.15 2.76 4.37
C THR A 168 13.72 4.16 4.80
N VAL A 169 14.28 4.66 5.89
CA VAL A 169 14.04 6.04 6.37
C VAL A 169 14.40 7.08 5.30
N ALA A 170 15.46 6.82 4.53
CA ALA A 170 15.89 7.70 3.45
C ALA A 170 14.86 7.76 2.32
N ASP A 171 14.35 6.62 1.87
CA ASP A 171 13.32 6.58 0.82
C ASP A 171 12.03 7.24 1.28
N VAL A 172 11.58 6.98 2.52
CA VAL A 172 10.36 7.61 3.06
C VAL A 172 10.49 9.13 3.12
N ARG A 173 11.65 9.66 3.54
CA ARG A 173 11.91 11.11 3.55
C ARG A 173 11.91 11.69 2.15
N LEU A 174 12.56 11.01 1.19
CA LEU A 174 12.57 11.43 -0.22
C LEU A 174 11.14 11.49 -0.76
N MET A 175 10.38 10.41 -0.62
CA MET A 175 9.00 10.33 -1.09
C MET A 175 8.13 11.42 -0.46
N ARG A 176 8.23 11.62 0.87
CA ARG A 176 7.51 12.70 1.57
C ARG A 176 7.87 14.08 1.02
N ALA A 177 9.16 14.36 0.84
CA ALA A 177 9.60 15.64 0.29
C ALA A 177 9.05 15.88 -1.13
N THR A 178 8.96 14.83 -1.95
CA THR A 178 8.43 14.90 -3.31
C THR A 178 6.92 15.11 -3.36
N VAL A 179 6.14 14.36 -2.58
CA VAL A 179 4.67 14.38 -2.70
C VAL A 179 3.99 15.47 -1.87
N GLY A 180 4.75 16.22 -1.07
CA GLY A 180 4.21 17.28 -0.21
C GLY A 180 3.42 16.73 0.98
N PRO A 181 2.66 17.58 1.72
CA PRO A 181 1.99 17.19 2.96
C PRO A 181 0.64 16.48 2.76
N ASP A 182 -0.02 16.68 1.62
CA ASP A 182 -1.41 16.27 1.41
C ASP A 182 -1.54 14.82 0.94
N ILE A 183 -0.51 14.31 0.25
CA ILE A 183 -0.46 12.95 -0.26
C ILE A 183 0.10 12.02 0.83
N GLY A 184 -0.51 10.85 0.98
CA GLY A 184 -0.07 9.87 1.95
C GLY A 184 1.24 9.18 1.53
N VAL A 185 2.04 8.77 2.52
CA VAL A 185 3.24 7.95 2.30
C VAL A 185 3.10 6.67 3.11
N LYS A 186 3.08 5.52 2.44
CA LYS A 186 3.01 4.21 3.09
C LYS A 186 4.38 3.53 3.06
N ALA A 187 4.95 3.31 4.24
CA ALA A 187 6.17 2.51 4.38
C ALA A 187 5.80 1.03 4.53
N SER A 188 6.38 0.15 3.72
CA SER A 188 6.16 -1.29 3.79
C SER A 188 7.37 -2.10 3.37
N GLY A 189 7.47 -3.31 3.90
CA GLY A 189 8.59 -4.23 3.68
C GLY A 189 9.67 -4.05 4.74
N GLY A 190 9.90 -5.09 5.55
CA GLY A 190 11.00 -5.13 6.52
C GLY A 190 10.76 -4.46 7.88
N ILE A 191 9.61 -3.82 8.10
CA ILE A 191 9.22 -3.17 9.37
C ILE A 191 8.76 -4.25 10.34
N ARG A 192 9.51 -4.49 11.42
CA ARG A 192 9.28 -5.64 12.32
C ARG A 192 9.08 -5.23 13.77
N THR A 193 9.59 -4.08 14.18
CA THR A 193 9.48 -3.60 15.56
C THR A 193 8.75 -2.28 15.65
N ARG A 194 8.29 -1.96 16.87
CA ARG A 194 7.73 -0.66 17.20
C ARG A 194 8.69 0.49 16.85
N GLU A 195 9.98 0.31 17.10
CA GLU A 195 11.02 1.29 16.78
C GLU A 195 11.14 1.52 15.27
N ASP A 196 11.10 0.46 14.45
CA ASP A 196 11.08 0.58 12.99
C ASP A 196 9.88 1.42 12.53
N ALA A 197 8.69 1.12 13.05
CA ALA A 197 7.46 1.82 12.67
C ALA A 197 7.52 3.32 13.06
N LEU A 198 8.01 3.64 14.25
CA LEU A 198 8.21 5.02 14.69
C LEU A 198 9.21 5.77 13.80
N ALA A 199 10.32 5.14 13.45
CA ALA A 199 11.31 5.75 12.57
C ALA A 199 10.74 6.08 11.19
N MET A 200 9.86 5.22 10.64
CA MET A 200 9.17 5.49 9.38
C MET A 200 8.16 6.64 9.51
N ILE A 201 7.42 6.71 10.61
CA ILE A 201 6.46 7.81 10.84
C ILE A 201 7.21 9.13 11.01
N GLU A 202 8.29 9.17 11.77
CA GLU A 202 9.15 10.34 11.93
C GLU A 202 9.78 10.76 10.59
N ALA A 203 10.07 9.81 9.71
CA ALA A 203 10.54 10.06 8.35
C ALA A 203 9.46 10.67 7.43
N GLY A 204 8.18 10.62 7.81
CA GLY A 204 7.06 11.18 7.06
C GLY A 204 6.02 10.17 6.57
N ALA A 205 6.12 8.89 6.96
CA ALA A 205 5.09 7.91 6.65
C ALA A 205 3.79 8.22 7.42
N THR A 206 2.66 8.13 6.72
CA THR A 206 1.31 8.23 7.29
C THR A 206 0.59 6.89 7.29
N ARG A 207 1.22 5.83 6.78
CA ARG A 207 0.76 4.45 6.86
C ARG A 207 1.93 3.47 6.91
N ILE A 208 1.72 2.33 7.55
CA ILE A 208 2.69 1.25 7.73
C ILE A 208 2.05 -0.05 7.22
N GLY A 209 2.67 -0.72 6.25
CA GLY A 209 2.30 -2.06 5.83
C GLY A 209 3.16 -3.11 6.55
N ALA A 210 2.55 -3.98 7.35
CA ALA A 210 3.26 -4.99 8.13
C ALA A 210 2.50 -6.33 8.17
N SER A 211 3.24 -7.43 8.18
CA SER A 211 2.68 -8.78 8.31
C SER A 211 2.58 -9.28 9.75
N SER A 212 3.04 -8.48 10.72
CA SER A 212 2.90 -8.72 12.15
C SER A 212 2.56 -7.40 12.82
N GLY A 213 1.31 -6.96 12.66
CA GLY A 213 0.82 -5.71 13.23
C GLY A 213 1.00 -5.62 14.76
N PRO A 214 0.64 -6.65 15.55
CA PRO A 214 0.73 -6.60 17.00
C PRO A 214 2.16 -6.39 17.52
N ALA A 215 3.17 -6.94 16.83
CA ALA A 215 4.57 -6.75 17.20
C ALA A 215 5.01 -5.27 17.13
N LEU A 216 4.27 -4.43 16.42
CA LEU A 216 4.55 -3.00 16.33
C LEU A 216 3.90 -2.20 17.48
N LEU A 217 2.96 -2.76 18.22
CA LEU A 217 2.23 -2.02 19.26
C LEU A 217 3.04 -1.86 20.56
N GLY A 218 3.90 -2.84 20.89
CA GLY A 218 4.73 -2.85 22.09
C GLY A 218 4.62 -4.16 22.88
#